data_AF-A0A9D6VRH8-F1
#
_entry.id   AF-A0A9D6VRH8-F1
#
_cell.length_a   1.000
_cell.length_b   1.000
_cell.length_c   1.000
_cell.angle_alpha   90.00
_cell.angle_beta   90.00
_cell.angle_gamma   90.00
#
_symmetry.space_group_name_H-M   'P 1'
#
loop_
_entity.id
_entity.type
_entity.pdbx_description
1 polymer ?
#
loop_
_entity_poly.entity_id
_entity_poly.type
_entity_poly.pdbx_seq_one_letter_code
_entity_poly.pdbx_strand_id
1 'polypeptide(L)'
;MYSVRLTGGLLLITLLTCQTAWARAYRCTDAAGQVSYSQVPCTASQQGAQMRGVEEGQKQDRDLCRTARDLAMSAFEDMSNGIEPDAVMDQYGGVNYISHAALGVINFVASLRYNQDLTAQRVGSLTFARCREGGFGTLSEGDFPEIEPDAAPPQEGQPSPQMGPDENNRDAQGQSFRPTVSDTVNRCASYQEEMNDLTARLRRAHDAVTGANLRRERQQYQDRWSAECRGR
;
A
#
# COMPACT_ATOMS: atom_id res chain seq x y z
N MET A 1 -27.70 -59.29 1.92
CA MET A 1 -28.31 -57.95 2.05
C MET A 1 -27.22 -56.97 2.49
N TYR A 2 -26.68 -56.17 1.57
CA TYR A 2 -25.74 -55.09 1.90
C TYR A 2 -26.20 -53.83 1.14
N SER A 3 -26.70 -52.84 1.86
CA SER A 3 -27.06 -51.53 1.32
C SER A 3 -25.92 -50.57 1.63
N VAL A 4 -25.09 -50.30 0.61
CA VAL A 4 -23.91 -49.43 0.68
C VAL A 4 -24.36 -47.97 0.56
N ARG A 5 -23.90 -47.15 1.52
CA ARG A 5 -24.15 -45.71 1.63
C ARG A 5 -23.43 -44.94 0.51
N LEU A 6 -24.19 -44.34 -0.39
CA LEU A 6 -23.72 -43.65 -1.62
C LEU A 6 -24.04 -42.14 -1.62
N THR A 7 -24.22 -41.53 -0.44
CA THR A 7 -24.66 -40.13 -0.31
C THR A 7 -23.56 -39.16 0.14
N GLY A 8 -22.33 -39.61 0.37
CA GLY A 8 -21.24 -38.76 0.86
C GLY A 8 -20.36 -38.10 -0.21
N GLY A 9 -20.43 -38.52 -1.48
CA GLY A 9 -19.46 -38.10 -2.51
C GLY A 9 -19.83 -36.84 -3.29
N LEU A 10 -21.10 -36.44 -3.31
CA LEU A 10 -21.57 -35.42 -4.25
C LEU A 10 -21.39 -33.97 -3.77
N LEU A 11 -21.06 -33.76 -2.50
CA LEU A 11 -20.90 -32.42 -1.91
C LEU A 11 -19.46 -31.89 -2.00
N LEU A 12 -18.49 -32.74 -2.38
CA LEU A 12 -17.08 -32.32 -2.51
C LEU A 12 -16.75 -31.75 -3.90
N ILE A 13 -17.56 -32.03 -4.92
CA ILE A 13 -17.27 -31.64 -6.32
C ILE A 13 -17.78 -30.22 -6.64
N THR A 14 -18.81 -29.71 -5.96
CA THR A 14 -19.35 -28.36 -6.21
C THR A 14 -18.48 -27.22 -5.67
N LEU A 15 -17.47 -27.51 -4.84
CA LEU A 15 -16.55 -26.51 -4.31
C LEU A 15 -15.29 -26.29 -5.19
N LEU A 16 -15.06 -27.10 -6.23
CA LEU A 16 -13.85 -26.99 -7.07
C LEU A 16 -14.00 -26.18 -8.36
N THR A 17 -15.18 -25.65 -8.69
CA THR A 17 -15.38 -24.82 -9.90
C THR A 17 -15.56 -23.33 -9.60
N CYS A 18 -14.88 -22.82 -8.58
CA CYS A 18 -14.69 -21.37 -8.45
C CYS A 18 -13.65 -20.96 -9.50
N GLN A 19 -14.08 -20.86 -10.76
CA GLN A 19 -13.26 -20.26 -11.80
C GLN A 19 -12.93 -18.85 -11.31
N THR A 20 -11.65 -18.53 -11.27
CA THR A 20 -11.19 -17.17 -11.10
C THR A 20 -11.76 -16.38 -12.26
N ALA A 21 -12.90 -15.72 -12.04
CA ALA A 21 -13.47 -14.80 -13.00
C ALA A 21 -12.55 -13.59 -12.99
N TRP A 22 -11.69 -13.50 -14.01
CA TRP A 22 -10.87 -12.32 -14.21
C TRP A 22 -11.84 -11.21 -14.60
N ALA A 23 -12.30 -10.44 -13.61
CA ALA A 23 -13.27 -9.39 -13.80
C ALA A 23 -12.62 -8.30 -14.67
N ARG A 24 -12.84 -8.39 -15.99
CA ARG A 24 -12.45 -7.36 -16.95
C ARG A 24 -13.56 -6.34 -16.97
N ALA A 25 -13.29 -5.15 -16.43
CA ALA A 25 -14.20 -4.02 -16.57
C ALA A 25 -13.98 -3.35 -17.93
N TYR A 26 -15.03 -3.19 -18.72
CA TYR A 26 -15.03 -2.44 -19.96
C TYR A 26 -15.65 -1.07 -19.73
N ARG A 27 -15.04 -0.02 -20.31
CA ARG A 27 -15.59 1.33 -20.34
C ARG A 27 -16.27 1.52 -21.70
N CYS A 28 -17.59 1.63 -21.69
CA CYS A 28 -18.40 1.78 -22.89
C CYS A 28 -18.91 3.21 -22.99
N THR A 29 -18.63 3.88 -24.11
CA THR A 29 -19.15 5.22 -24.40
C THR A 29 -20.24 5.10 -25.45
N ASP A 30 -21.43 5.61 -25.17
CA ASP A 30 -22.53 5.62 -26.15
C ASP A 30 -22.44 6.81 -27.12
N ALA A 31 -23.36 6.87 -28.09
CA ALA A 31 -23.41 7.94 -29.09
C ALA A 31 -23.76 9.32 -28.49
N ALA A 32 -24.29 9.38 -27.27
CA ALA A 32 -24.57 10.62 -26.54
C ALA A 32 -23.36 11.08 -25.70
N GLY A 33 -22.25 10.32 -25.72
CA GLY A 33 -21.06 10.59 -24.92
C GLY A 33 -21.16 10.15 -23.46
N GLN A 34 -22.20 9.39 -23.09
CA GLN A 34 -22.34 8.86 -21.73
C GLN A 34 -21.42 7.66 -21.53
N VAL A 35 -20.72 7.66 -20.40
CA VAL A 35 -19.76 6.63 -20.03
C VAL A 35 -20.43 5.64 -19.08
N SER A 36 -20.46 4.37 -19.45
CA SER A 36 -20.95 3.27 -18.62
C SER A 36 -19.85 2.22 -18.41
N TYR A 37 -19.86 1.57 -17.24
CA TYR A 37 -18.91 0.52 -16.90
C TYR A 37 -19.64 -0.82 -16.90
N SER A 38 -19.16 -1.78 -17.69
CA SER A 38 -19.77 -3.09 -17.85
C SER A 38 -18.73 -4.19 -17.66
N GLN A 39 -19.12 -5.33 -17.09
CA GLN A 39 -18.29 -6.54 -17.07
C GLN A 39 -18.37 -7.33 -18.38
N VAL A 40 -19.30 -6.95 -19.26
CA VAL A 40 -19.51 -7.55 -20.58
C VAL A 40 -18.91 -6.63 -21.64
N PRO A 41 -18.28 -7.16 -22.70
CA PRO A 41 -17.78 -6.34 -23.81
C PRO A 41 -18.84 -5.37 -24.34
N CYS A 42 -18.42 -4.16 -24.69
CA CYS A 42 -19.32 -3.14 -25.22
C CYS A 42 -20.02 -3.63 -26.51
N THR A 43 -21.27 -3.22 -26.72
CA THR A 43 -22.01 -3.57 -27.94
C THR A 43 -21.37 -2.88 -29.16
N ALA A 44 -21.55 -3.42 -30.37
CA ALA A 44 -20.93 -2.87 -31.59
C ALA A 44 -21.28 -1.39 -31.88
N SER A 45 -22.38 -0.89 -31.30
CA SER A 45 -22.82 0.51 -31.37
C SER A 45 -22.11 1.44 -30.38
N GLN A 46 -21.36 0.91 -29.42
CA GLN A 46 -20.66 1.66 -28.39
C GLN A 46 -19.18 1.69 -28.71
N GLN A 47 -18.55 2.86 -28.53
CA GLN A 47 -17.11 2.97 -28.64
C GLN A 47 -16.51 2.42 -27.34
N GLY A 48 -16.14 1.14 -27.39
CA GLY A 48 -15.52 0.44 -26.28
C GLY A 48 -14.02 0.70 -26.26
N ALA A 49 -13.56 1.45 -25.26
CA ALA A 49 -12.18 1.32 -24.83
C ALA A 49 -12.16 0.11 -23.89
N GLN A 50 -11.55 -0.99 -24.32
CA GLN A 50 -11.13 -1.98 -23.34
C GLN A 50 -10.24 -1.22 -22.37
N MET A 51 -10.62 -1.19 -21.08
CA MET A 51 -9.66 -0.78 -20.07
C MET A 51 -8.56 -1.81 -20.21
N ARG A 52 -7.48 -1.41 -20.88
CA ARG A 52 -6.24 -2.15 -20.91
C ARG A 52 -5.87 -2.19 -19.44
N GLY A 53 -6.26 -3.28 -18.76
CA GLY A 53 -5.71 -3.61 -17.45
C GLY A 53 -4.23 -3.42 -17.65
N VAL A 54 -3.66 -2.51 -16.86
CA VAL A 54 -2.35 -1.90 -17.05
C VAL A 54 -1.47 -2.86 -17.81
N GLU A 55 -1.14 -2.50 -19.06
CA GLU A 55 -0.50 -3.42 -20.00
C GLU A 55 0.54 -4.25 -19.27
N GLU A 56 0.44 -5.57 -19.40
CA GLU A 56 1.31 -6.58 -18.78
C GLU A 56 2.82 -6.40 -19.12
N GLY A 57 3.20 -5.31 -19.78
CA GLY A 57 4.51 -5.05 -20.36
C GLY A 57 5.32 -3.90 -19.75
N GLN A 58 4.76 -2.98 -18.97
CA GLN A 58 5.57 -1.92 -18.34
C GLN A 58 5.61 -2.11 -16.82
N LYS A 59 6.44 -3.08 -16.42
CA LYS A 59 6.94 -3.12 -15.04
C LYS A 59 7.63 -1.79 -14.79
N GLN A 60 7.00 -0.97 -13.96
CA GLN A 60 7.61 0.28 -13.52
C GLN A 60 8.97 0.01 -12.90
N ASP A 61 9.90 0.94 -13.11
CA ASP A 61 11.21 0.84 -12.49
C ASP A 61 11.03 0.74 -10.96
N ARG A 62 11.71 -0.25 -10.38
CA ARG A 62 11.63 -0.52 -8.95
C ARG A 62 12.15 0.68 -8.15
N ASP A 63 13.17 1.37 -8.66
CA ASP A 63 13.79 2.49 -7.97
C ASP A 63 12.90 3.75 -8.04
N LEU A 64 12.25 4.03 -9.19
CA LEU A 64 11.22 5.08 -9.26
C LEU A 64 10.04 4.81 -8.32
N CYS A 65 9.62 3.56 -8.18
CA CYS A 65 8.60 3.20 -7.20
C CYS A 65 9.05 3.37 -5.75
N ARG A 66 10.35 3.28 -5.44
CA ARG A 66 10.87 3.63 -4.10
C ARG A 66 10.75 5.12 -3.85
N THR A 67 11.09 5.95 -4.84
CA THR A 67 10.92 7.41 -4.72
C THR A 67 9.46 7.79 -4.48
N ALA A 68 8.52 7.17 -5.22
CA ALA A 68 7.09 7.35 -4.99
C ALA A 68 6.65 6.92 -3.58
N ARG A 69 7.20 5.82 -3.06
CA ARG A 69 6.94 5.35 -1.69
C ARG A 69 7.43 6.37 -0.66
N ASP A 70 8.65 6.86 -0.82
CA ASP A 70 9.30 7.75 0.15
C ASP A 70 8.59 9.12 0.16
N LEU A 71 8.22 9.64 -1.02
CA LEU A 71 7.33 10.81 -1.17
C LEU A 71 5.99 10.59 -0.45
N ALA A 72 5.37 9.42 -0.63
CA ALA A 72 4.08 9.14 0.01
C ALA A 72 4.17 9.05 1.54
N MET A 73 5.30 8.58 2.08
CA MET A 73 5.53 8.53 3.52
C MET A 73 5.65 9.94 4.10
N SER A 74 6.49 10.78 3.50
CA SER A 74 6.66 12.18 3.91
C SER A 74 5.35 12.97 3.79
N ALA A 75 4.67 12.90 2.64
CA ALA A 75 3.39 13.58 2.44
C ALA A 75 2.31 13.10 3.43
N PHE A 76 2.31 11.82 3.81
CA PHE A 76 1.36 11.31 4.79
C PHE A 76 1.67 11.83 6.21
N GLU A 77 2.95 11.89 6.59
CA GLU A 77 3.37 12.45 7.88
C GLU A 77 2.94 13.92 8.00
N ASP A 78 3.21 14.72 6.97
CA ASP A 78 2.78 16.13 6.90
C ASP A 78 1.26 16.28 7.02
N MET A 79 0.50 15.52 6.23
CA MET A 79 -0.96 15.56 6.29
C MET A 79 -1.52 15.05 7.62
N SER A 80 -0.86 14.06 8.24
CA SER A 80 -1.25 13.56 9.56
C SER A 80 -1.00 14.59 10.67
N ASN A 81 -0.04 15.50 10.46
CA ASN A 81 0.23 16.64 11.34
C ASN A 81 -0.70 17.85 11.07
N GLY A 82 -1.69 17.70 10.18
CA GLY A 82 -2.68 18.74 9.87
C GLY A 82 -2.27 19.70 8.75
N ILE A 83 -1.21 19.40 8.00
CA ILE A 83 -0.87 20.17 6.80
C ILE A 83 -1.87 19.81 5.69
N GLU A 84 -2.49 20.81 5.08
CA GLU A 84 -3.44 20.58 3.98
C GLU A 84 -2.69 20.10 2.72
N PRO A 85 -3.30 19.22 1.90
CA PRO A 85 -2.67 18.68 0.69
C PRO A 85 -2.17 19.75 -0.27
N ASP A 86 -2.88 20.87 -0.39
CA ASP A 86 -2.48 21.99 -1.24
C ASP A 86 -1.13 22.57 -0.78
N ALA A 87 -0.93 22.70 0.54
CA ALA A 87 0.34 23.18 1.10
C ALA A 87 1.47 22.16 0.90
N VAL A 88 1.17 20.85 0.95
CA VAL A 88 2.16 19.81 0.61
C VAL A 88 2.55 19.92 -0.87
N MET A 89 1.60 20.14 -1.78
CA MET A 89 1.90 20.34 -3.20
C MET A 89 2.75 21.59 -3.45
N ASP A 90 2.50 22.67 -2.72
CA ASP A 90 3.27 23.91 -2.81
C ASP A 90 4.74 23.73 -2.41
N GLN A 91 5.06 22.85 -1.46
CA GLN A 91 6.44 22.51 -1.09
C GLN A 91 7.22 21.88 -2.25
N TYR A 92 6.53 21.20 -3.17
CA TYR A 92 7.13 20.57 -4.35
C TYR A 92 7.06 21.47 -5.61
N GLY A 93 6.93 22.78 -5.42
CA GLY A 93 6.88 23.78 -6.50
C GLY A 93 5.46 24.16 -6.94
N GLY A 94 4.43 23.61 -6.31
CA GLY A 94 3.02 23.91 -6.59
C GLY A 94 2.45 23.15 -7.78
N VAL A 95 1.14 23.31 -8.00
CA VAL A 95 0.34 22.51 -8.94
C VAL A 95 0.84 22.58 -10.40
N ASN A 96 1.54 23.66 -10.77
CA ASN A 96 2.05 23.86 -12.13
C ASN A 96 3.43 23.22 -12.40
N TYR A 97 4.18 22.88 -11.35
CA TYR A 97 5.56 22.39 -11.46
C TYR A 97 5.72 20.94 -11.01
N ILE A 98 4.75 20.43 -10.23
CA ILE A 98 4.73 19.02 -9.84
C ILE A 98 4.41 18.12 -11.04
N SER A 99 5.12 16.99 -11.16
CA SER A 99 4.80 16.01 -12.18
C SER A 99 3.41 15.39 -11.95
N HIS A 100 2.77 14.92 -13.02
CA HIS A 100 1.49 14.22 -12.93
C HIS A 100 1.57 12.97 -12.03
N ALA A 101 2.73 12.30 -12.01
CA ALA A 101 2.97 11.14 -11.17
C ALA A 101 2.99 11.51 -9.68
N ALA A 102 3.77 12.52 -9.30
CA ALA A 102 3.86 12.99 -7.92
C ALA A 102 2.50 13.53 -7.45
N LEU A 103 1.77 14.27 -8.31
CA LEU A 103 0.39 14.69 -8.03
C LEU A 103 -0.54 13.49 -7.78
N GLY A 104 -0.40 12.43 -8.58
CA GLY A 104 -1.14 11.18 -8.40
C GLY A 104 -0.85 10.50 -7.05
N VAL A 105 0.41 10.51 -6.62
CA VAL A 105 0.84 10.00 -5.31
C VAL A 105 0.25 10.84 -4.18
N ILE A 106 0.37 12.17 -4.23
CA ILE A 106 -0.16 13.06 -3.20
C ILE A 106 -1.69 12.93 -3.08
N ASN A 107 -2.41 12.88 -4.21
CA ASN A 107 -3.86 12.67 -4.20
C ASN A 107 -4.26 11.31 -3.61
N PHE A 108 -3.49 10.27 -3.91
CA PHE A 108 -3.70 8.95 -3.30
C PHE A 108 -3.49 9.00 -1.79
N VAL A 109 -2.43 9.64 -1.30
CA VAL A 109 -2.15 9.82 0.12
C VAL A 109 -3.23 10.66 0.82
N ALA A 110 -3.68 11.75 0.19
CA ALA A 110 -4.74 12.61 0.70
C ALA A 110 -6.05 11.85 0.91
N SER A 111 -6.36 10.85 0.07
CA SER A 111 -7.53 9.98 0.26
C SER A 111 -7.43 9.09 1.50
N LEU A 112 -6.21 8.85 2.00
CA LEU A 112 -5.95 7.98 3.13
C LEU A 112 -5.85 8.73 4.47
N ARG A 113 -5.74 10.07 4.46
CA ARG A 113 -5.44 10.90 5.66
C ARG A 113 -6.38 10.73 6.84
N TYR A 114 -7.66 10.40 6.60
CA TYR A 114 -8.66 10.25 7.65
C TYR A 114 -8.68 8.87 8.30
N ASN A 115 -7.84 7.93 7.83
CA ASN A 115 -7.73 6.60 8.42
C ASN A 115 -6.67 6.61 9.53
N GLN A 116 -7.11 6.74 10.78
CA GLN A 116 -6.22 6.78 11.96
C GLN A 116 -5.42 5.48 12.16
N ASP A 117 -5.85 4.37 11.56
CA ASP A 117 -5.19 3.07 11.66
C ASP A 117 -4.01 2.91 10.69
N LEU A 118 -3.79 3.89 9.79
CA LEU A 118 -2.71 3.82 8.81
C LEU A 118 -1.45 4.53 9.32
N THR A 119 -0.34 3.81 9.29
CA THR A 119 1.00 4.38 9.51
C THR A 119 1.59 4.84 8.18
N ALA A 120 2.53 5.80 8.22
CA ALA A 120 3.23 6.26 7.02
C ALA A 120 3.87 5.09 6.26
N GLN A 121 4.50 4.15 6.97
CA GLN A 121 5.11 2.96 6.37
C GLN A 121 4.08 2.07 5.64
N ARG A 122 2.84 1.96 6.17
CA ARG A 122 1.76 1.23 5.50
C ARG A 122 1.33 1.95 4.23
N VAL A 123 1.15 3.27 4.28
CA VAL A 123 0.81 4.10 3.12
C VAL A 123 1.90 4.02 2.05
N GLY A 124 3.17 4.08 2.44
CA GLY A 124 4.30 3.84 1.55
C GLY A 124 4.23 2.47 0.88
N SER A 125 3.97 1.39 1.62
CA SER A 125 3.87 0.05 1.05
C SER A 125 2.73 -0.09 0.02
N LEU A 126 1.58 0.54 0.28
CA LEU A 126 0.44 0.57 -0.64
C LEU A 126 0.76 1.38 -1.91
N THR A 127 1.44 2.52 -1.73
CA THR A 127 1.91 3.35 -2.84
C THR A 127 2.91 2.59 -3.70
N PHE A 128 3.87 1.90 -3.11
CA PHE A 128 4.84 1.08 -3.85
C PHE A 128 4.16 -0.02 -4.67
N ALA A 129 3.19 -0.73 -4.08
CA ALA A 129 2.43 -1.76 -4.79
C ALA A 129 1.64 -1.16 -5.97
N ARG A 130 0.91 -0.07 -5.73
CA ARG A 130 0.16 0.65 -6.75
C ARG A 130 1.06 1.19 -7.87
N CYS A 131 2.24 1.69 -7.54
CA CYS A 131 3.24 2.12 -8.50
C CYS A 131 3.70 0.98 -9.40
N ARG A 132 4.02 -0.18 -8.83
CA ARG A 132 4.43 -1.37 -9.61
C ARG A 132 3.36 -1.86 -10.57
N GLU A 133 2.11 -1.62 -10.22
CA GLU A 133 0.93 -1.88 -11.06
C GLU A 133 0.64 -0.76 -12.06
N GLY A 134 1.50 0.27 -12.17
CA GLY A 134 1.30 1.42 -13.06
C GLY A 134 0.15 2.35 -12.65
N GLY A 135 -0.31 2.26 -11.40
CA GLY A 135 -1.46 3.02 -10.90
C GLY A 135 -1.26 4.53 -10.79
N PHE A 136 -0.06 5.04 -11.09
CA PHE A 136 0.28 6.47 -11.15
C PHE A 136 0.67 6.95 -12.56
N GLY A 137 0.48 6.11 -13.60
CA GLY A 137 0.94 6.39 -14.96
C GLY A 137 2.39 5.96 -15.18
N THR A 138 2.98 6.39 -16.30
CA THR A 138 4.40 6.18 -16.64
C THR A 138 5.29 7.09 -15.80
N LEU A 139 6.33 6.54 -15.16
CA LEU A 139 7.24 7.29 -14.31
C LEU A 139 8.55 7.50 -15.08
N SER A 140 9.11 8.69 -14.96
CA SER A 140 10.37 9.10 -15.56
C SER A 140 11.31 9.61 -14.48
N GLU A 141 12.61 9.57 -14.75
CA GLU A 141 13.69 9.91 -13.79
C GLU A 141 13.67 11.40 -13.33
N GLY A 142 12.88 12.25 -13.96
CA GLY A 142 12.66 13.66 -13.57
C GLY A 142 11.28 13.95 -12.96
N ASP A 143 10.44 12.94 -12.76
CA ASP A 143 9.08 13.16 -12.24
C ASP A 143 9.04 13.43 -10.74
N PHE A 144 10.07 13.04 -10.02
CA PHE A 144 10.15 13.26 -8.58
C PHE A 144 11.24 14.28 -8.31
N PRO A 145 10.93 15.36 -7.57
CA PRO A 145 11.97 16.25 -7.10
C PRO A 145 12.96 15.42 -6.29
N GLU A 146 14.24 15.64 -6.53
CA GLU A 146 15.27 15.05 -5.69
C GLU A 146 15.02 15.59 -4.29
N ILE A 147 14.50 14.72 -3.42
CA ILE A 147 14.35 15.03 -2.01
C ILE A 147 15.78 15.08 -1.51
N GLU A 148 16.36 16.27 -1.45
CA GLU A 148 17.61 16.46 -0.74
C GLU A 148 17.35 15.93 0.67
N PRO A 149 18.00 14.82 1.07
CA PRO A 149 17.74 14.21 2.36
C PRO A 149 18.00 15.29 3.39
N ASP A 150 16.94 15.72 4.09
CA ASP A 150 16.89 16.91 4.96
C ASP A 150 18.28 17.18 5.48
N ALA A 151 18.91 18.23 4.93
CA ALA A 151 20.26 18.62 5.30
C ALA A 151 20.32 18.55 6.82
N ALA A 152 21.08 17.57 7.32
CA ALA A 152 20.96 17.11 8.70
C ALA A 152 20.83 18.33 9.61
N PRO A 153 19.79 18.39 10.48
CA PRO A 153 19.42 19.60 11.18
C PRO A 153 20.70 20.25 11.70
N PRO A 154 20.94 21.54 11.38
CA PRO A 154 22.19 22.20 11.73
C PRO A 154 22.45 21.87 13.19
N GLN A 155 23.61 21.28 13.48
CA GLN A 155 23.92 20.85 14.84
C GLN A 155 23.98 22.10 15.73
N GLU A 156 22.82 22.51 16.26
CA GLU A 156 22.67 23.53 17.28
C GLU A 156 23.31 22.97 18.54
N GLY A 157 24.61 23.18 18.67
CA GLY A 157 25.36 22.66 19.80
C GLY A 157 26.82 22.35 19.55
N GLN A 158 27.44 22.79 18.46
CA GLN A 158 28.89 22.86 18.42
C GLN A 158 29.31 24.22 19.00
N PRO A 159 29.72 24.31 20.28
CA PRO A 159 30.17 25.56 20.87
C PRO A 159 31.31 26.11 20.04
N SER A 160 31.23 27.41 19.73
CA SER A 160 32.28 28.12 19.01
C SER A 160 33.64 27.81 19.66
N PRO A 161 34.68 27.42 18.89
CA PRO A 161 36.01 27.23 19.44
C PRO A 161 36.48 28.55 20.06
N GLN A 162 36.53 28.62 21.38
CA GLN A 162 37.23 29.69 22.06
C GLN A 162 38.72 29.53 21.73
N MET A 163 39.26 30.48 20.96
CA MET A 163 40.69 30.65 20.76
C MET A 163 41.32 31.04 22.11
N GLY A 164 41.84 30.05 22.82
CA GLY A 164 42.79 30.22 23.93
C GLY A 164 44.16 29.70 23.51
N PRO A 165 45.26 30.39 23.86
CA PRO A 165 46.59 29.97 23.48
C PRO A 165 47.14 28.89 24.43
N ASP A 166 47.84 27.97 23.80
CA ASP A 166 48.86 27.07 24.32
C ASP A 166 48.50 25.83 25.16
N GLU A 167 49.02 24.74 24.59
CA GLU A 167 49.81 23.67 25.22
C GLU A 167 49.14 22.44 25.83
N ASN A 168 49.59 21.31 25.26
CA ASN A 168 49.74 19.98 25.85
C ASN A 168 48.51 19.08 25.97
N ASN A 169 48.38 18.24 24.94
CA ASN A 169 48.47 16.79 25.06
C ASN A 169 47.44 16.09 25.98
N ARG A 170 46.40 15.48 25.36
CA ARG A 170 46.10 14.04 25.46
C ARG A 170 44.83 13.67 24.67
N ASP A 171 45.05 12.86 23.64
CA ASP A 171 44.27 11.66 23.31
C ASP A 171 42.76 11.66 23.62
N ALA A 172 41.95 12.21 22.72
CA ALA A 172 40.53 11.85 22.61
C ALA A 172 40.22 11.50 21.15
N GLN A 173 40.33 10.22 20.85
CA GLN A 173 39.97 9.64 19.55
C GLN A 173 38.46 9.78 19.32
N GLY A 174 38.05 10.83 18.61
CA GLY A 174 36.73 10.94 18.01
C GLY A 174 36.63 10.01 16.82
N GLN A 175 36.26 8.75 17.04
CA GLN A 175 35.89 7.84 15.96
C GLN A 175 34.55 8.30 15.37
N SER A 176 34.59 8.91 14.20
CA SER A 176 33.44 9.11 13.33
C SER A 176 32.81 7.75 13.04
N PHE A 177 31.69 7.45 13.70
CA PHE A 177 30.96 6.21 13.52
C PHE A 177 30.26 6.26 12.15
N ARG A 178 30.99 5.90 11.10
CA ARG A 178 30.39 5.54 9.81
C ARG A 178 29.91 4.11 9.95
N PRO A 179 28.59 3.84 10.03
CA PRO A 179 28.10 2.47 10.03
C PRO A 179 28.63 1.78 8.78
N THR A 180 29.26 0.63 8.98
CA THR A 180 29.77 -0.13 7.85
C THR A 180 28.58 -0.69 7.08
N VAL A 181 28.75 -0.94 5.77
CA VAL A 181 27.70 -1.57 4.93
C VAL A 181 27.17 -2.87 5.57
N SER A 182 28.01 -3.56 6.36
CA SER A 182 27.63 -4.75 7.13
C SER A 182 26.60 -4.47 8.23
N ASP A 183 26.70 -3.33 8.94
CA ASP A 183 25.76 -2.93 9.98
C ASP A 183 24.38 -2.62 9.39
N THR A 184 24.33 -2.00 8.21
CA THR A 184 23.08 -1.69 7.49
C THR A 184 22.39 -2.95 6.97
N VAL A 185 23.15 -3.92 6.45
CA VAL A 185 22.59 -5.19 5.96
C VAL A 185 22.02 -6.03 7.11
N ASN A 186 22.71 -6.08 8.25
CA ASN A 186 22.21 -6.76 9.44
C ASN A 186 20.93 -6.12 10.00
N ARG A 187 20.81 -4.79 9.91
CA ARG A 187 19.60 -4.07 10.33
C ARG A 187 18.42 -4.30 9.38
N CYS A 188 18.66 -4.44 8.08
CA CYS A 188 17.61 -4.82 7.12
C CYS A 188 17.09 -6.25 7.36
N ALA A 189 17.96 -7.19 7.75
CA ALA A 189 17.55 -8.55 8.07
C ALA A 189 16.62 -8.61 9.31
N SER A 190 16.91 -7.82 10.36
CA SER A 190 16.03 -7.77 11.55
C SER A 190 14.66 -7.18 11.23
N TYR A 191 14.59 -6.13 10.38
CA TYR A 191 13.30 -5.59 9.94
C TYR A 191 12.49 -6.58 9.10
N GLN A 192 13.14 -7.40 8.28
CA GLN A 192 12.47 -8.45 7.50
C GLN A 192 11.81 -9.49 8.44
N GLU A 193 12.48 -9.87 9.53
CA GLU A 193 11.97 -10.83 10.50
C GLU A 193 10.79 -10.27 11.31
N GLU A 194 10.87 -9.01 11.75
CA GLU A 194 9.77 -8.31 12.41
C GLU A 194 8.53 -8.18 11.51
N MET A 195 8.73 -7.86 10.23
CA MET A 195 7.64 -7.78 9.24
C MET A 195 6.98 -9.14 8.99
N ASN A 196 7.75 -10.22 9.01
CA ASN A 196 7.22 -11.57 8.89
C ASN A 196 6.40 -11.97 10.13
N ASP A 197 6.86 -11.66 11.34
CA ASP A 197 6.09 -11.91 12.57
C ASP A 197 4.80 -11.07 12.61
N LEU A 198 4.87 -9.80 12.23
CA LEU A 198 3.70 -8.92 12.15
C LEU A 198 2.66 -9.45 11.16
N THR A 199 3.11 -9.91 9.98
CA THR A 199 2.25 -10.53 8.97
C THR A 199 1.60 -11.80 9.51
N ALA A 200 2.34 -12.64 10.24
CA ALA A 200 1.80 -13.83 10.88
C ALA A 200 0.79 -13.52 12.00
N ARG A 201 0.99 -12.43 12.76
CA ARG A 201 0.02 -11.95 13.77
C ARG A 201 -1.26 -11.42 13.15
N LEU A 202 -1.15 -10.60 12.10
CA LEU A 202 -2.30 -10.09 11.34
C LEU A 202 -3.15 -11.23 10.75
N ARG A 203 -2.50 -12.24 10.18
CA ARG A 203 -3.18 -13.44 9.66
C ARG A 203 -3.93 -14.19 10.76
N ARG A 204 -3.29 -14.42 11.91
CA ARG A 204 -3.94 -15.06 13.07
C ARG A 204 -5.13 -14.24 13.60
N ALA A 205 -5.02 -12.92 13.65
CA ALA A 205 -6.10 -12.04 14.07
C ALA A 205 -7.28 -12.09 13.08
N HIS A 206 -6.99 -12.03 11.78
CA HIS A 206 -8.00 -12.14 10.73
C HIS A 206 -8.74 -13.49 10.78
N ASP A 207 -8.00 -14.59 10.94
CA ASP A 207 -8.58 -15.94 11.06
C ASP A 207 -9.43 -16.08 12.32
N ALA A 208 -9.04 -15.44 13.43
CA ALA A 208 -9.82 -15.41 14.67
C ALA A 208 -11.14 -14.64 14.51
N VAL A 209 -11.11 -13.47 13.86
CA VAL A 209 -12.31 -12.66 13.59
C VAL A 209 -13.25 -13.38 12.63
N THR A 210 -12.71 -13.92 11.54
CA THR A 210 -13.48 -14.66 10.54
C THR A 210 -14.09 -15.92 11.15
N GLY A 211 -13.32 -16.66 11.96
CA GLY A 211 -13.79 -17.82 12.69
C GLY A 211 -14.88 -17.48 13.72
N ALA A 212 -14.78 -16.34 14.40
CA ALA A 212 -15.80 -15.88 15.34
C ALA A 212 -17.12 -15.52 14.63
N ASN A 213 -17.05 -14.85 13.48
CA ASN A 213 -18.23 -14.52 12.67
C ASN A 213 -18.93 -15.78 12.14
N LEU A 214 -18.18 -16.74 11.59
CA LEU A 214 -18.75 -18.01 11.13
C LEU A 214 -19.41 -18.82 12.26
N ARG A 215 -18.86 -18.77 13.49
CA ARG A 215 -19.51 -19.40 14.66
C ARG A 215 -20.81 -18.71 15.03
N ARG A 216 -20.87 -17.37 15.01
CA ARG A 216 -22.11 -16.62 15.28
C ARG A 216 -23.19 -16.89 14.24
N GLU A 217 -22.84 -16.87 12.96
CA GLU A 217 -23.79 -17.21 11.90
C GLU A 217 -24.31 -18.65 12.04
N ARG A 218 -23.41 -19.62 12.31
CA ARG A 218 -23.82 -21.00 12.56
C ARG A 218 -24.77 -21.11 13.75
N GLN A 219 -24.51 -20.39 14.84
CA GLN A 219 -25.37 -20.38 16.02
C GLN A 219 -26.76 -19.80 15.69
N GLN A 220 -26.82 -18.66 14.98
CA GLN A 220 -28.09 -18.07 14.53
C GLN A 220 -28.91 -19.02 13.65
N TYR A 221 -28.25 -19.74 12.75
CA TYR A 221 -28.92 -20.75 11.92
C TYR A 221 -29.46 -21.92 12.75
N GLN A 222 -28.69 -22.42 13.71
CA GLN A 222 -29.15 -23.50 14.62
C GLN A 222 -30.35 -23.06 15.46
N ASP A 223 -30.30 -21.85 16.01
CA ASP A 223 -31.37 -21.32 16.84
C ASP A 223 -32.67 -21.17 16.04
N ARG A 224 -32.59 -20.60 14.83
CA ARG A 224 -33.73 -20.46 13.90
C ARG A 224 -34.33 -21.80 13.52
N TRP A 225 -33.50 -22.77 13.16
CA TRP A 225 -33.96 -24.12 12.83
C TRP A 225 -34.63 -24.81 14.03
N SER A 226 -34.08 -24.67 15.23
CA SER A 226 -34.66 -25.23 16.45
C SER A 226 -36.01 -24.62 16.84
N ALA A 227 -36.26 -23.36 16.45
CA ALA A 227 -37.53 -22.68 16.65
C ALA A 227 -38.58 -23.17 15.64
N GLU A 228 -38.22 -23.32 14.37
CA GLU A 228 -39.13 -23.86 13.34
C GLU A 228 -39.55 -25.31 13.63
N CYS A 229 -38.63 -26.15 14.12
CA CYS A 229 -38.93 -27.54 14.44
C CYS A 229 -39.78 -27.73 15.71
N ARG A 230 -39.81 -26.77 16.63
CA ARG A 230 -40.65 -26.84 17.86
C ARG A 230 -42.09 -26.38 17.64
N GLY A 231 -42.38 -25.72 16.52
CA GLY A 231 -43.72 -25.22 16.16
C GLY A 231 -44.54 -26.17 15.29
N ARG A 232 -44.06 -27.39 15.01
CA ARG A 232 -44.77 -28.46 14.29
C ARG A 232 -44.94 -29.66 15.20
#